data_AF-Q788U9-F1
#
_entry.id   AF-Q788U9-F1
#
_cell.length_a   1.000
_cell.length_b   1.000
_cell.length_c   1.000
_cell.angle_alpha   90.00
_cell.angle_beta   90.00
_cell.angle_gamma   90.00
#
_symmetry.space_group_name_H-M   'P 1'
#
loop_
_entity.id
_entity.type
_entity.pdbx_description
1 polymer ?
#
loop_
_entity_poly.entity_id
_entity_poly.type
_entity_poly.pdbx_seq_one_letter_code
_entity_poly.pdbx_strand_id
1 'polypeptide(L)'
;DHCDKFVAFVEDNDTAMYQVNAFKEGPEMRKVLEKVASALCLPASELNADLVQVAFLTCSYELAIKNVTSPWCSLFSEEDAKVLEYLNDLKQYWKRGYGYDINSRSSCILFQDIFQQLDKAVDESRS
;
A
#
# COMPACT_ATOMS: atom_id res chain seq x y z
N ASP A 1 7.54 3.39 -15.53
CA ASP A 1 8.98 3.51 -15.17
C ASP A 1 9.75 4.55 -15.98
N HIS A 2 9.11 5.34 -16.85
CA HIS A 2 9.79 6.35 -17.69
C HIS A 2 9.42 7.81 -17.36
N CYS A 3 8.74 8.05 -16.24
CA CYS A 3 8.35 9.41 -15.86
C CYS A 3 9.42 10.00 -14.94
N ASP A 4 10.41 10.69 -15.50
CA ASP A 4 11.53 11.27 -14.72
C ASP A 4 11.06 12.19 -13.58
N LYS A 5 9.95 12.91 -13.79
CA LYS A 5 9.33 13.76 -12.77
C LYS A 5 8.77 12.95 -11.61
N PHE A 6 8.20 11.78 -11.87
CA PHE A 6 7.70 10.89 -10.82
C PHE A 6 8.86 10.36 -9.98
N VAL A 7 9.94 9.93 -10.63
CA VAL A 7 11.15 9.46 -9.95
C VAL A 7 11.71 10.55 -9.05
N ALA A 8 11.95 11.75 -9.60
CA ALA A 8 12.56 12.85 -8.85
C ALA A 8 11.69 13.38 -7.70
N PHE A 9 10.36 13.44 -7.86
CA PHE A 9 9.50 14.05 -6.84
C PHE A 9 8.91 13.06 -5.83
N VAL A 10 8.86 11.76 -6.16
CA VAL A 10 8.18 10.76 -5.34
C VAL A 10 9.07 9.58 -5.01
N GLU A 11 9.75 8.93 -5.98
CA GLU A 11 10.53 7.72 -5.68
C GLU A 11 11.82 8.02 -4.92
N ASP A 12 12.60 8.99 -5.39
CA ASP A 12 13.91 9.35 -4.82
C ASP A 12 13.80 10.51 -3.81
N ASN A 13 12.58 10.94 -3.48
CA ASN A 13 12.34 12.01 -2.52
C ASN A 13 12.07 11.43 -1.13
N ASP A 14 13.05 11.55 -0.23
CA ASP A 14 12.99 11.05 1.15
C ASP A 14 11.81 11.59 1.96
N THR A 15 11.31 12.78 1.61
CA THR A 15 10.19 13.41 2.31
C THR A 15 8.83 12.97 1.75
N ALA A 16 8.80 12.32 0.59
CA ALA A 16 7.55 11.98 -0.10
C ALA A 16 6.64 11.04 0.70
N MET A 17 7.25 10.27 1.61
CA MET A 17 6.58 9.27 2.43
C MET A 17 6.51 9.66 3.92
N TYR A 18 6.71 10.94 4.24
CA TYR A 18 6.76 11.43 5.63
C TYR A 18 5.58 10.96 6.48
N GLN A 19 4.34 11.07 5.98
CA GLN A 19 3.14 10.68 6.73
C GLN A 19 3.08 9.17 7.00
N VAL A 20 3.61 8.35 6.10
CA VAL A 20 3.69 6.89 6.28
C VAL A 20 4.68 6.57 7.38
N ASN A 21 5.85 7.21 7.36
CA ASN A 21 6.86 7.04 8.40
C ASN A 21 6.37 7.53 9.77
N ALA A 22 5.67 8.66 9.81
CA ALA A 22 5.05 9.16 11.04
C ALA A 22 4.00 8.18 11.60
N PHE A 23 3.18 7.57 10.73
CA PHE A 23 2.18 6.59 11.15
C PHE A 23 2.80 5.28 11.66
N LYS A 24 3.90 4.81 11.06
CA LYS A 24 4.65 3.64 11.53
C LYS A 24 5.10 3.78 12.99
N GLU A 25 5.49 4.98 13.39
CA GLU A 25 5.91 5.30 14.77
C GLU A 25 4.73 5.74 15.68
N GLY A 26 3.52 5.77 15.12
CA GLY A 26 2.30 6.23 15.77
C GLY A 26 1.79 5.28 16.86
N PRO A 27 0.89 5.78 17.74
CA PRO A 27 0.35 4.97 18.84
C PRO A 27 -0.50 3.79 18.37
N GLU A 28 -1.14 3.88 17.20
CA GLU A 28 -1.92 2.79 16.60
C GLU A 28 -1.00 1.63 16.23
N MET A 29 0.08 1.90 15.49
CA MET A 29 1.06 0.88 15.10
C MET A 29 1.82 0.30 16.29
N ARG A 30 2.14 1.12 17.31
CA ARG A 30 2.79 0.63 18.53
C ARG A 30 1.95 -0.42 19.25
N LYS A 31 0.63 -0.23 19.33
CA LYS A 31 -0.28 -1.23 19.93
C LYS A 31 -0.27 -2.55 19.15
N VAL A 32 -0.25 -2.49 17.82
CA VAL A 32 -0.16 -3.69 16.98
C VAL A 32 1.18 -4.41 17.22
N LEU A 33 2.29 -3.67 17.25
CA LEU A 33 3.62 -4.19 17.55
C LEU A 33 3.67 -4.93 18.89
N GLU A 34 3.16 -4.32 19.95
CA GLU A 34 3.12 -4.90 21.30
C GLU A 34 2.30 -6.20 21.33
N LYS A 35 1.13 -6.23 20.66
CA LYS A 35 0.30 -7.44 20.57
C LYS A 35 1.01 -8.57 19.81
N VAL A 36 1.60 -8.26 18.66
CA VAL A 36 2.31 -9.25 17.84
C VAL A 36 3.54 -9.78 18.59
N ALA A 37 4.31 -8.90 19.23
CA ALA A 37 5.44 -9.29 20.08
C ALA A 37 5.00 -10.23 21.20
N SER A 38 3.90 -9.91 21.88
CA SER A 38 3.34 -10.77 22.92
C SER A 38 2.87 -12.13 22.37
N ALA A 39 2.25 -12.17 21.19
CA ALA A 39 1.78 -13.42 20.57
C ALA A 39 2.96 -14.32 20.15
N LEU A 40 4.09 -13.73 19.77
CA LEU A 40 5.31 -14.44 19.39
C LEU A 40 6.26 -14.73 20.56
N CYS A 41 5.93 -14.26 21.78
CA CYS A 41 6.79 -14.32 22.96
C CYS A 41 8.18 -13.69 22.75
N LEU A 42 8.22 -12.54 22.05
CA LEU A 42 9.45 -11.79 21.76
C LEU A 42 9.42 -10.40 22.40
N PRO A 43 10.58 -9.77 22.67
CA PRO A 43 10.65 -8.36 23.05
C PRO A 43 10.12 -7.46 21.93
N ALA A 44 9.25 -6.49 22.24
CA ALA A 44 8.71 -5.56 21.24
C ALA A 44 9.81 -4.74 20.53
N SER A 45 10.95 -4.53 21.16
CA SER A 45 12.12 -3.86 20.57
C SER A 45 12.77 -4.62 19.41
N GLU A 46 12.48 -5.92 19.25
CA GLU A 46 12.96 -6.73 18.12
C GLU A 46 12.05 -6.61 16.89
N LEU A 47 10.88 -5.99 17.04
CA LEU A 47 9.94 -5.77 15.95
C LEU A 47 9.92 -4.30 15.54
N ASN A 48 9.58 -4.06 14.26
CA ASN A 48 9.22 -2.75 13.75
C ASN A 48 8.01 -2.88 12.82
N ALA A 49 7.41 -1.74 12.47
CA ALA A 49 6.21 -1.70 11.65
C ALA A 49 6.37 -2.44 10.31
N ASP A 50 7.55 -2.39 9.69
CA ASP A 50 7.81 -3.07 8.41
C ASP A 50 7.82 -4.60 8.55
N LEU A 51 8.45 -5.14 9.60
CA LEU A 51 8.42 -6.59 9.87
C LEU A 51 7.00 -7.10 10.14
N VAL A 52 6.21 -6.33 10.91
CA VAL A 52 4.81 -6.66 11.17
C VAL A 52 3.98 -6.59 9.89
N GLN A 53 4.20 -5.59 9.04
CA GLN A 53 3.53 -5.48 7.73
C GLN A 53 3.88 -6.67 6.83
N VAL A 54 5.13 -7.16 6.85
CA VAL A 54 5.52 -8.36 6.08
C VAL A 54 4.77 -9.60 6.56
N ALA A 55 4.62 -9.80 7.86
CA ALA A 55 3.85 -10.92 8.41
C ALA A 55 2.37 -10.84 7.96
N PHE A 56 1.78 -9.65 8.02
CA PHE A 56 0.42 -9.40 7.55
C PHE A 56 0.26 -9.66 6.05
N LEU A 57 1.16 -9.14 5.21
CA LEU A 57 1.14 -9.38 3.76
C LEU A 57 1.36 -10.86 3.42
N THR A 58 2.17 -11.58 4.21
CA THR A 58 2.37 -13.02 4.03
C THR A 58 1.06 -13.76 4.21
N CYS A 59 0.31 -13.47 5.28
CA CYS A 59 -1.05 -13.99 5.47
C CYS A 59 -1.94 -13.68 4.25
N SER A 60 -2.02 -12.41 3.83
CA SER A 60 -2.90 -11.97 2.75
C SER A 60 -2.57 -12.64 1.42
N TYR A 61 -1.28 -12.76 1.07
CA TYR A 61 -0.85 -13.42 -0.16
C TYR A 61 -1.09 -14.92 -0.15
N GLU A 62 -0.84 -15.61 0.97
CA GLU A 62 -1.12 -17.05 1.07
C GLU A 62 -2.62 -17.34 0.93
N LEU A 63 -3.48 -16.50 1.51
CA LEU A 63 -4.91 -16.59 1.31
C LEU A 63 -5.28 -16.32 -0.16
N ALA A 64 -4.83 -15.21 -0.74
CA ALA A 64 -5.22 -14.81 -2.08
C ALA A 64 -4.73 -15.77 -3.18
N ILE A 65 -3.52 -16.32 -3.03
CA ILE A 65 -2.88 -17.16 -4.06
C ILE A 65 -3.21 -18.64 -3.85
N LYS A 66 -3.17 -19.12 -2.61
CA LYS A 66 -3.28 -20.55 -2.30
C LYS A 66 -4.61 -20.92 -1.65
N ASN A 67 -5.45 -19.95 -1.30
CA ASN A 67 -6.67 -20.15 -0.52
C ASN A 67 -6.40 -20.84 0.83
N VAL A 68 -5.28 -20.48 1.48
CA VAL A 68 -4.86 -21.01 2.79
C VAL A 68 -4.86 -19.90 3.82
N THR A 69 -5.57 -20.11 4.92
CA THR A 69 -5.46 -19.25 6.11
C THR A 69 -4.19 -19.63 6.87
N SER A 70 -3.14 -18.84 6.66
CA SER A 70 -1.83 -19.05 7.26
C SER A 70 -1.83 -18.83 8.79
N PRO A 71 -0.94 -19.49 9.56
CA PRO A 71 -0.67 -19.11 10.95
C PRO A 71 -0.25 -17.64 11.10
N TRP A 72 0.31 -17.02 10.07
CA TRP A 72 0.58 -15.58 10.08
C TRP A 72 -0.70 -14.74 10.28
N CYS A 73 -1.85 -15.23 9.80
CA CYS A 73 -3.13 -14.55 9.96
C CYS A 73 -3.60 -14.53 11.41
N SER A 74 -3.26 -15.54 12.22
CA SER A 74 -3.71 -15.61 13.61
C SER A 74 -2.99 -14.64 14.55
N LEU A 75 -1.95 -13.95 14.06
CA LEU A 75 -1.28 -12.88 14.80
C LEU A 75 -2.11 -11.59 14.89
N PHE A 76 -3.13 -11.44 14.05
CA PHE A 76 -3.85 -10.19 13.87
C PHE A 76 -5.33 -10.34 14.19
N SER A 77 -5.88 -9.42 14.99
CA SER A 77 -7.32 -9.22 15.06
C SER A 77 -7.80 -8.36 13.88
N GLU A 78 -9.12 -8.29 13.67
CA GLU A 78 -9.70 -7.40 12.64
C GLU A 78 -9.31 -5.93 12.87
N GLU A 79 -9.25 -5.49 14.12
CA GLU A 79 -8.83 -4.11 14.45
C GLU A 79 -7.35 -3.88 14.15
N ASP A 80 -6.49 -4.87 14.37
CA ASP A 80 -5.07 -4.77 14.00
C ASP A 80 -4.92 -4.75 12.47
N ALA A 81 -5.72 -5.55 11.76
CA ALA A 81 -5.77 -5.55 10.30
C ALA A 81 -6.21 -4.18 9.73
N LYS A 82 -7.21 -3.51 10.32
CA LYS A 82 -7.62 -2.16 9.91
C LYS A 82 -6.47 -1.14 10.02
N VAL A 83 -5.65 -1.24 11.06
CA VAL A 83 -4.48 -0.36 11.24
C VAL A 83 -3.43 -0.62 10.14
N LEU A 84 -3.15 -1.89 9.83
CA LEU A 84 -2.17 -2.30 8.83
C LEU A 84 -2.64 -2.00 7.39
N GLU A 85 -3.95 -2.16 7.13
CA GLU A 85 -4.58 -1.72 5.87
C GLU A 85 -4.48 -0.21 5.72
N TYR A 86 -4.75 0.56 6.78
CA TYR A 86 -4.61 2.02 6.73
C TYR A 86 -3.15 2.46 6.48
N LEU A 87 -2.16 1.76 7.05
CA LEU A 87 -0.75 1.98 6.74
C LEU A 87 -0.46 1.75 5.24
N ASN A 88 -1.04 0.71 4.65
CA ASN A 88 -0.92 0.44 3.22
C ASN A 88 -1.64 1.50 2.37
N ASP A 89 -2.85 1.93 2.77
CA ASP A 89 -3.60 2.99 2.09
C ASP A 89 -2.85 4.31 2.09
N LEU A 90 -2.26 4.70 3.24
CA LEU A 90 -1.39 5.87 3.31
C LEU A 90 -0.21 5.74 2.34
N LYS A 91 0.42 4.55 2.27
CA LYS A 91 1.50 4.29 1.33
C LYS A 91 1.07 4.45 -0.11
N GLN A 92 -0.09 3.90 -0.49
CA GLN A 92 -0.60 4.04 -1.85
C GLN A 92 -1.02 5.47 -2.15
N TYR A 93 -1.67 6.17 -1.22
CA TYR A 93 -2.08 7.56 -1.39
C TYR A 93 -0.89 8.46 -1.76
N TRP A 94 0.20 8.38 -1.00
CA TRP A 94 1.39 9.20 -1.24
C TRP A 94 2.21 8.72 -2.44
N LYS A 95 2.40 7.41 -2.60
CA LYS A 95 3.27 6.89 -3.66
C LYS A 95 2.60 6.80 -5.04
N ARG A 96 1.29 6.61 -5.11
CA ARG A 96 0.56 6.28 -6.36
C ARG A 96 -0.79 6.98 -6.51
N GLY A 97 -1.37 7.49 -5.43
CA GLY A 97 -2.65 8.17 -5.39
C GLY A 97 -2.52 9.69 -5.42
N TYR A 98 -3.41 10.37 -4.71
CA TYR A 98 -3.55 11.83 -4.76
C TYR A 98 -2.51 12.62 -3.96
N GLY A 99 -1.54 11.96 -3.32
CA GLY A 99 -0.52 12.67 -2.54
C GLY A 99 0.34 13.62 -3.37
N TYR A 100 0.54 13.33 -4.67
CA TYR A 100 1.24 14.20 -5.58
C TYR A 100 0.54 14.28 -6.94
N ASP A 101 0.43 15.49 -7.49
CA ASP A 101 -0.11 15.76 -8.83
C ASP A 101 0.53 14.90 -9.93
N ILE A 102 1.82 14.58 -9.80
CA ILE A 102 2.53 13.79 -10.81
C ILE A 102 1.98 12.36 -10.92
N ASN A 103 1.42 11.81 -9.83
CA ASN A 103 0.90 10.44 -9.80
C ASN A 103 -0.26 10.29 -10.79
N SER A 104 -1.24 11.20 -10.78
CA SER A 104 -2.36 11.19 -11.74
C SER A 104 -1.90 11.55 -13.16
N ARG A 105 -1.01 12.53 -13.30
CA ARG A 105 -0.49 12.98 -14.61
C ARG A 105 0.32 11.91 -15.32
N SER A 106 0.98 11.03 -14.58
CA SER A 106 1.74 9.92 -15.16
C SER A 106 0.86 8.95 -15.98
N SER A 107 -0.45 8.90 -15.68
CA SER A 107 -1.45 8.08 -16.37
C SER A 107 -2.09 8.76 -17.58
N CYS A 108 -1.75 10.01 -17.90
CA CYS A 108 -2.42 10.77 -18.98
C CYS A 108 -2.37 10.06 -20.33
N ILE A 109 -1.25 9.43 -20.70
CA ILE A 109 -1.11 8.71 -21.97
C ILE A 109 -2.07 7.53 -22.03
N LEU A 110 -2.17 6.74 -20.95
CA LEU A 110 -3.10 5.63 -20.86
C LEU A 110 -4.56 6.10 -20.98
N PHE A 111 -4.92 7.20 -20.30
CA PHE A 111 -6.28 7.75 -20.41
C PHE A 111 -6.59 8.24 -21.81
N GLN A 112 -5.64 8.91 -22.47
CA GLN A 112 -5.80 9.33 -23.86
C GLN A 112 -6.08 8.12 -24.76
N ASP A 113 -5.30 7.05 -24.62
CA ASP A 113 -5.48 5.83 -25.42
C ASP A 113 -6.86 5.19 -25.15
N ILE A 114 -7.27 5.08 -23.89
CA ILE A 114 -8.59 4.54 -23.52
C ILE A 114 -9.72 5.35 -24.17
N PHE A 115 -9.70 6.68 -24.04
CA PHE A 115 -10.75 7.51 -24.62
C PHE A 115 -10.78 7.45 -26.14
N GLN A 116 -9.61 7.45 -26.80
CA GLN A 116 -9.54 7.29 -28.26
C GLN A 116 -10.13 5.95 -28.73
N GLN A 117 -9.87 4.85 -28.03
CA GLN A 117 -10.46 3.55 -28.38
C GLN A 117 -11.97 3.51 -28.14
N LEU A 118 -12.44 4.16 -27.08
CA LEU A 118 -13.87 4.27 -26.80
C LEU A 118 -14.58 5.11 -27.89
N ASP A 119 -14.02 6.26 -28.27
CA ASP A 119 -14.57 7.10 -29.34
C ASP A 119 -14.63 6.33 -30.67
N LYS A 120 -13.56 5.62 -31.01
CA LYS A 120 -13.52 4.76 -32.21
C LYS A 120 -14.61 3.69 -32.19
N ALA A 121 -14.80 2.99 -31.07
CA ALA A 121 -15.82 1.96 -30.94
C ALA A 121 -17.24 2.55 -31.08
N VAL A 122 -17.48 3.76 -30.57
CA VAL A 122 -18.74 4.48 -30.74
C VAL A 122 -19.00 4.81 -32.20
N ASP A 123 -18.00 5.31 -32.92
CA ASP A 123 -18.14 5.64 -34.35
C ASP A 123 -18.39 4.40 -35.22
N GLU A 124 -17.69 3.29 -34.94
CA GLU A 124 -17.90 1.99 -35.61
C GLU A 124 -19.31 1.44 -35.34
N SER A 125 -19.85 1.60 -34.12
CA SER A 125 -21.20 1.12 -33.79
C SER A 125 -22.34 1.89 -34.48
N ARG A 126 -22.05 3.10 -34.97
CA ARG A 126 -23.01 3.96 -35.68
C ARG A 126 -22.98 3.75 -37.19
N SER A 127 -21.99 3.04 -37.70
CA SER A 127 -21.80 2.70 -39.11
C SER A 127 -22.51 1.40 -39.47
#